data_AF-I5B010-F1
#
_entry.id   AF-I5B010-F1
#
_cell.length_a   1.000
_cell.length_b   1.000
_cell.length_c   1.000
_cell.angle_alpha   90.00
_cell.angle_beta   90.00
_cell.angle_gamma   90.00
#
_symmetry.space_group_name_H-M   'P 1'
#
loop_
_entity.id
_entity.type
_entity.pdbx_description
1 polymer ?
#
loop_
_entity_poly.entity_id
_entity_poly.type
_entity_poly.pdbx_seq_one_letter_code
_entity_poly.pdbx_strand_id
1 'polypeptide(L)' 'MPGCVEIIAHRGARSLAPENTLAAARLAHKLGTHRWETDAVLTRDGHLKKQSGPDRGP' A
#
# COMPACT_ATOMS: atom_id res chain seq x y z
N MET A 1 -6.96 -2.22 -28.45
CA MET A 1 -6.95 -0.85 -27.87
C MET A 1 -5.58 -0.68 -27.23
N PRO A 2 -4.81 0.38 -27.52
CA PRO A 2 -3.57 0.62 -26.77
C PRO A 2 -3.92 0.56 -25.28
N GLY A 3 -3.18 -0.28 -24.54
CA GLY A 3 -3.56 -0.66 -23.18
C GLY A 3 -3.72 0.57 -22.31
N CYS A 4 -4.88 0.70 -21.65
CA CYS A 4 -5.13 1.77 -20.69
C CYS A 4 -3.99 1.81 -19.67
N VAL A 5 -3.36 2.98 -19.49
CA VAL A 5 -2.29 3.15 -18.50
C VAL A 5 -2.91 3.08 -17.11
N GLU A 6 -2.46 2.13 -16.30
CA GLU A 6 -2.88 2.02 -14.90
C GLU A 6 -1.98 2.87 -13.99
N ILE A 7 -2.62 3.57 -13.06
CA ILE A 7 -1.99 4.40 -12.03
C ILE A 7 -2.19 3.69 -10.69
N ILE A 8 -1.09 3.21 -10.12
CA ILE A 8 -1.08 2.44 -8.87
C ILE A 8 -0.33 3.26 -7.82
N ALA A 9 -1.00 3.57 -6.70
CA ALA A 9 -0.39 4.29 -5.59
C ALA A 9 0.51 3.36 -4.75
N HIS A 10 1.83 3.54 -4.86
CA HIS A 10 2.83 2.72 -4.19
C HIS A 10 2.77 2.88 -2.65
N ARG A 11 2.46 1.78 -1.94
CA ARG A 11 2.19 1.73 -0.49
C ARG A 11 1.06 2.67 -0.04
N GLY A 12 0.07 2.87 -0.90
CA GLY A 12 -0.92 3.95 -0.79
C GLY A 12 -0.36 5.29 -1.30
N ALA A 13 -0.93 6.42 -0.87
CA ALA A 13 -0.38 7.74 -1.16
C ALA A 13 0.82 8.05 -0.23
N ARG A 14 1.88 7.22 -0.23
CA ARG A 14 2.98 7.26 0.76
C ARG A 14 3.70 8.61 0.85
N SER A 15 3.68 9.40 -0.23
CA SER A 15 4.27 10.74 -0.26
C SER A 15 3.44 11.78 0.53
N LEU A 16 2.20 11.46 0.88
CA LEU A 16 1.22 12.37 1.47
C LEU A 16 0.59 11.83 2.77
N ALA A 17 0.76 10.55 3.08
CA ALA A 17 0.27 9.90 4.29
C ALA A 17 1.20 8.73 4.67
N PRO A 18 1.22 8.28 5.94
CA PRO A 18 2.09 7.18 6.37
C PRO A 18 1.89 5.92 5.53
N GLU A 19 2.99 5.36 5.02
CA GLU A 19 2.98 4.19 4.11
C GLU A 19 2.26 2.97 4.70
N ASN A 20 1.68 2.14 3.84
CA ASN A 20 1.01 0.88 4.22
C ASN A 20 -0.12 1.04 5.26
N THR A 21 -0.66 2.26 5.43
CA THR A 21 -1.81 2.50 6.29
C THR A 21 -3.13 2.57 5.51
N LEU A 22 -4.25 2.35 6.21
CA LEU A 22 -5.57 2.64 5.61
C LEU A 22 -5.75 4.13 5.30
N ALA A 23 -5.04 5.02 6.00
CA ALA A 23 -5.08 6.45 5.71
C ALA A 23 -4.48 6.75 4.33
N ALA A 24 -3.33 6.15 4.01
CA ALA A 24 -2.69 6.28 2.68
C ALA A 24 -3.52 5.64 1.56
N ALA A 25 -4.17 4.50 1.80
CA ALA A 25 -5.08 3.87 0.83
C ALA A 25 -6.32 4.74 0.56
N ARG A 26 -6.95 5.28 1.61
CA ARG A 26 -8.09 6.20 1.47
C ARG A 26 -7.70 7.47 0.71
N LEU A 27 -6.50 8.00 0.96
CA LEU A 27 -6.02 9.18 0.23
C LEU A 27 -5.75 8.86 -1.24
N ALA A 28 -5.12 7.72 -1.55
CA ALA A 28 -4.92 7.26 -2.93
C ALA A 28 -6.24 7.13 -3.71
N HIS A 29 -7.29 6.60 -3.05
CA HIS A 29 -8.63 6.53 -3.63
C HIS A 29 -9.22 7.92 -3.89
N LYS A 30 -9.10 8.85 -2.93
CA LYS A 30 -9.54 10.25 -3.10
C LYS A 30 -8.81 10.98 -4.22
N LEU A 31 -7.56 10.62 -4.50
CA LEU A 31 -6.75 11.20 -5.58
C LEU A 31 -7.06 10.60 -6.96
N GLY A 32 -7.98 9.63 -7.07
CA GLY A 32 -8.40 9.07 -8.36
C GLY A 32 -7.44 8.03 -8.94
N THR A 33 -6.58 7.43 -8.12
CA THR A 33 -5.76 6.31 -8.57
C THR A 33 -6.62 5.07 -8.85
N HIS A 34 -6.22 4.27 -9.83
CA HIS A 34 -6.97 3.06 -10.19
C HIS A 34 -6.88 2.00 -9.09
N ARG A 35 -5.70 1.88 -8.47
CA ARG A 35 -5.41 0.97 -7.35
C ARG A 35 -4.38 1.59 -6.42
N TRP A 36 -4.19 0.96 -5.26
CA TRP A 36 -3.00 1.12 -4.45
C TRP A 36 -2.32 -0.23 -4.26
N GLU A 37 -1.01 -0.19 -4.05
CA GLU A 37 -0.19 -1.34 -3.67
C GLU A 37 0.08 -1.28 -2.16
N THR A 38 0.33 -2.44 -1.53
CA THR A 38 0.70 -2.53 -0.11
C THR A 38 1.55 -3.78 0.11
N ASP A 39 2.56 -3.66 0.96
CA ASP A 39 3.39 -4.80 1.36
C ASP A 39 2.71 -5.58 2.50
N ALA A 40 2.82 -6.91 2.46
CA ALA A 40 2.28 -7.78 3.50
C ALA A 40 3.33 -8.81 3.95
N VAL A 41 3.33 -9.12 5.24
CA VAL A 41 4.22 -10.08 5.91
C VAL A 41 3.39 -11.07 6.72
N LEU A 42 3.87 -12.30 6.82
CA LEU A 42 3.24 -13.34 7.62
C LEU A 42 3.76 -13.26 9.07
N THR A 43 2.87 -13.26 10.04
CA THR A 43 3.22 -13.37 11.46
C THR A 43 3.48 -14.82 11.84
N ARG A 44 4.17 -15.04 12.98
CA ARG A 44 4.49 -16.40 13.47
C ARG A 44 3.24 -17.27 13.69
N ASP A 45 2.13 -16.66 14.06
CA ASP A 45 0.82 -17.29 14.25
C ASP A 45 -0.01 -17.39 12.96
N GLY A 46 0.59 -17.10 11.79
CA GLY A 46 -0.02 -17.35 10.48
C GLY A 46 -0.99 -16.28 10.00
N HIS A 47 -0.98 -15.08 10.59
CA HIS A 47 -1.80 -13.95 10.16
C HIS A 47 -1.05 -13.03 9.19
N LEU A 48 -1.77 -12.47 8.23
CA LEU A 48 -1.22 -11.49 7.31
C LEU A 48 -1.26 -10.08 7.93
N LYS A 49 -0.11 -9.43 8.03
CA LYS A 49 0.04 -8.06 8.53
C LYS A 49 0.62 -7.18 7.42
N LYS A 50 0.23 -5.90 7.37
CA LYS A 50 0.88 -4.92 6.48
C LYS A 50 2.30 -4.60 6.99
N GLN A 51 3.28 -4.54 6.09
CA GLN A 51 4.65 -4.18 6.49
C GLN A 51 4.74 -2.68 6.78
N SER A 52 5.41 -2.30 7.87
CA SER A 52 5.65 -0.89 8.22
C SER A 52 7.12 -0.68 8.55
N GLY A 53 7.83 0.18 7.79
CA GLY A 53 9.19 0.61 8.14
C GLY A 53 10.26 -0.50 8.23
N PRO A 54 11.50 -0.19 8.62
CA PRO A 54 12.64 -1.09 8.49
C PRO A 54 12.71 -2.18 9.57
N ASP A 55 11.69 -2.31 10.42
CA ASP A 55 11.63 -3.34 11.46
C ASP A 55 11.36 -4.71 10.81
N ARG A 56 12.44 -5.26 10.26
CA ARG A 56 12.58 -6.66 9.93
C ARG A 56 12.94 -7.33 11.26
N GLY A 57 11.91 -7.73 12.00
CA GLY A 57 12.11 -8.72 13.05
C GLY A 57 12.90 -9.92 12.47
N PRO A 58 13.66 -10.65 13.31
CA PRO A 58 14.48 -11.76 12.86
C PRO A 58 13.68 -12.80 12.07
#